data_AF-A0A9P6XS77-F1
#
_entry.id   AF-A0A9P6XS77-F1
#
_cell.length_a   1.000
_cell.length_b   1.000
_cell.length_c   1.000
_cell.angle_alpha   90.00
_cell.angle_beta   90.00
_cell.angle_gamma   90.00
#
_symmetry.space_group_name_H-M   'P 1'
#
loop_
_entity.id
_entity.type
_entity.pdbx_description
1 polymer ?
#
loop_
_entity_poly.entity_id
_entity_poly.type
_entity_poly.pdbx_seq_one_letter_code
_entity_poly.pdbx_strand_id
1 'polypeptide(L)'
;MAKSIDALKHTLTSIRTGRATPALLDRVTVNAYGNASTPLNQVASISNADAHSLLVTPFDKSMIKEIEKGLYNHEFTPNTLGAAIRINMPPPTEERRKELVKQVQKEGEGAKIAVRNIPKTRRSAAKTTSRS
;
A
#
# COMPACT_ATOMS: atom_id res chain seq x y z
N MET A 1 -3.07 -3.36 23.17
CA MET A 1 -4.32 -3.01 22.47
C MET A 1 -4.07 -1.98 21.39
N ALA A 2 -3.54 -0.79 21.71
CA ALA A 2 -3.23 0.25 20.71
C ALA A 2 -2.37 -0.25 19.53
N LYS A 3 -1.27 -0.98 19.79
CA LYS A 3 -0.42 -1.57 18.73
C LYS A 3 -1.15 -2.53 17.78
N SER A 4 -2.14 -3.28 18.28
CA SER A 4 -2.91 -4.22 17.44
C SER A 4 -3.94 -3.51 16.57
N ILE A 5 -4.49 -2.40 17.05
CA ILE A 5 -5.41 -1.54 16.29
C ILE A 5 -4.63 -0.79 15.21
N ASP A 6 -3.44 -0.32 15.54
CA ASP A 6 -2.55 0.38 14.59
C ASP A 6 -2.07 -0.54 13.47
N ALA A 7 -1.63 -1.75 13.82
CA ALA A 7 -1.30 -2.79 12.84
C ALA A 7 -2.49 -3.11 11.93
N LEU A 8 -3.69 -3.27 12.48
CA LEU A 8 -4.89 -3.51 11.68
C LEU A 8 -5.18 -2.34 10.72
N LYS A 9 -5.10 -1.10 11.18
CA LYS A 9 -5.29 0.08 10.33
C LYS A 9 -4.28 0.08 9.18
N HIS A 10 -3.03 -0.26 9.45
CA HIS A 10 -2.00 -0.29 8.42
C HIS A 10 -2.28 -1.39 7.38
N THR A 11 -2.67 -2.58 7.80
CA THR A 11 -3.01 -3.67 6.89
C THR A 11 -4.24 -3.35 6.04
N LEU A 12 -5.31 -2.82 6.65
CA LEU A 12 -6.52 -2.39 5.94
C LEU A 12 -6.25 -1.27 4.92
N THR A 13 -5.35 -0.34 5.23
CA THR A 13 -4.94 0.73 4.30
C THR A 13 -4.14 0.17 3.12
N SER A 14 -3.45 -0.96 3.33
CA SER A 14 -2.70 -1.65 2.28
C SER A 14 -3.59 -2.53 1.38
N ILE A 15 -4.81 -2.85 1.81
CA ILE A 15 -5.76 -3.59 0.97
C ILE A 15 -6.21 -2.68 -0.16
N ARG A 16 -6.04 -3.15 -1.39
CA ARG A 16 -6.35 -2.43 -2.63
C ARG A 16 -7.88 -2.32 -2.81
N THR A 17 -8.51 -1.35 -2.14
CA THR A 17 -9.98 -1.14 -2.10
C THR A 17 -10.57 -0.55 -3.40
N GLY A 18 -9.79 -0.45 -4.48
CA GLY A 18 -10.24 0.13 -5.75
C GLY A 18 -10.33 1.67 -5.75
N ARG A 19 -9.99 2.33 -4.63
CA ARG A 19 -9.69 3.76 -4.60
C ARG A 19 -8.23 4.00 -4.92
N ALA A 20 -7.98 4.95 -5.80
CA ALA A 20 -6.66 5.51 -6.06
C ALA A 20 -6.14 6.19 -4.78
N THR A 21 -5.21 5.54 -4.08
CA THR A 21 -4.51 6.13 -2.91
C THR A 21 -3.01 6.18 -3.17
N PRO A 22 -2.29 7.24 -2.74
CA PRO A 22 -0.86 7.38 -2.97
C PRO A 22 -0.03 6.22 -2.39
N ALA A 23 -0.50 5.65 -1.28
CA ALA A 23 0.11 4.50 -0.61
C ALA A 23 0.23 3.24 -1.50
N LEU A 24 -0.53 3.16 -2.61
CA LEU A 24 -0.40 2.05 -3.57
C LEU A 24 0.90 2.12 -4.37
N LEU A 25 1.45 3.32 -4.52
CA LEU A 25 2.67 3.55 -5.28
C LEU A 25 3.93 3.55 -4.40
N ASP A 26 3.80 3.43 -3.08
CA ASP A 26 4.94 3.32 -2.15
C ASP A 26 5.78 2.04 -2.35
N ARG A 27 5.16 0.99 -2.91
CA ARG A 27 5.85 -0.27 -3.25
C ARG A 27 6.50 -0.26 -4.63
N VAL A 28 6.26 0.78 -5.43
CA VAL A 28 6.82 0.90 -6.77
C VAL A 28 8.24 1.44 -6.66
N THR A 29 9.19 0.67 -7.17
CA THR A 29 10.60 1.04 -7.22
C THR A 29 10.99 1.32 -8.65
N VAL A 30 11.66 2.44 -8.86
CA VAL A 30 12.16 2.89 -10.16
C VAL A 30 13.68 2.83 -10.12
N ASN A 31 14.28 2.38 -11.22
CA ASN A 31 15.72 2.52 -11.39
C ASN A 31 15.99 3.97 -11.73
N ALA A 32 16.65 4.70 -10.84
CA ALA A 32 17.06 6.07 -11.08
C ALA A 32 18.59 6.10 -11.12
N TYR A 33 19.16 6.63 -12.21
CA TYR A 33 20.58 6.96 -12.30
C TYR A 33 21.56 5.83 -11.93
N GLY A 34 21.32 4.60 -12.38
CA GLY A 34 22.23 3.47 -12.15
C GLY A 34 22.19 2.86 -10.74
N ASN A 35 21.47 3.46 -9.79
CA ASN A 35 21.20 2.84 -8.49
C ASN A 35 19.99 1.91 -8.58
N ALA A 36 20.19 0.67 -8.13
CA ALA A 36 19.16 -0.34 -8.09
C ALA A 36 18.09 0.03 -7.05
N SER A 37 16.86 0.29 -7.50
CA SER A 37 15.64 0.37 -6.67
C SER A 37 15.50 1.61 -5.79
N THR A 38 15.20 2.77 -6.40
CA THR A 38 14.76 3.97 -5.66
C THR A 38 13.22 3.99 -5.58
N PRO A 39 12.62 4.17 -4.40
CA PRO A 39 11.15 4.22 -4.30
C PRO A 39 10.59 5.47 -5.00
N LEU A 40 9.45 5.31 -5.67
CA LEU A 40 8.87 6.35 -6.54
C LEU A 40 8.60 7.67 -5.80
N ASN A 41 8.28 7.60 -4.51
CA ASN A 41 8.02 8.75 -3.64
C ASN A 41 9.23 9.70 -3.48
N GLN A 42 10.45 9.24 -3.74
CA GLN A 42 11.66 10.07 -3.66
C GLN A 42 11.96 10.80 -4.98
N VAL A 43 11.47 10.27 -6.10
CA VAL A 43 11.74 10.80 -7.45
C VAL A 43 10.55 11.58 -8.03
N ALA A 44 9.36 11.43 -7.45
CA ALA A 44 8.14 12.08 -7.90
C ALA A 44 7.18 12.42 -6.76
N SER A 45 6.42 13.49 -6.95
CA SER A 45 5.27 13.84 -6.13
C SER A 45 4.04 13.07 -6.58
N ILE A 46 3.37 12.37 -5.67
CA ILE A 46 2.17 11.59 -5.94
C ILE A 46 0.97 12.34 -5.38
N SER A 47 -0.02 12.61 -6.22
CA SER A 47 -1.25 13.31 -5.85
C SER A 47 -2.48 12.57 -6.37
N ASN A 48 -3.61 12.73 -5.68
CA ASN A 48 -4.88 12.18 -6.11
C ASN A 48 -5.56 13.17 -7.06
N ALA A 49 -5.66 12.82 -8.34
CA ALA A 49 -6.42 13.62 -9.31
C ALA A 49 -7.91 13.28 -9.27
N ASP A 50 -8.26 11.99 -9.13
CA ASP A 50 -9.64 11.51 -9.04
C ASP A 50 -9.69 10.22 -8.20
N ALA A 51 -10.88 9.77 -7.79
CA ALA A 51 -11.10 8.53 -7.05
C ALA A 51 -10.51 7.29 -7.75
N HIS A 52 -10.34 7.34 -9.07
CA HIS A 52 -9.78 6.27 -9.90
C HIS A 52 -8.51 6.69 -10.68
N SER A 53 -7.99 7.90 -10.46
CA SER A 53 -6.79 8.40 -11.14
C SER A 53 -5.77 8.98 -10.17
N LEU A 54 -4.53 8.51 -10.26
CA LEU A 54 -3.38 9.10 -9.58
C LEU A 54 -2.59 9.98 -10.56
N LEU A 55 -2.06 11.09 -10.07
CA LEU A 55 -1.17 11.98 -10.81
C LEU A 55 0.20 11.94 -10.16
N VAL A 56 1.18 11.47 -10.91
CA VAL A 56 2.59 11.39 -10.53
C VAL A 56 3.34 12.48 -11.27
N THR A 57 3.87 13.44 -10.53
CA THR A 57 4.65 14.55 -11.07
C THR A 57 6.13 14.33 -10.73
N PRO A 58 6.95 13.87 -11.68
CA PRO A 58 8.38 13.67 -11.45
C PRO A 58 9.10 15.00 -11.19
N PHE A 59 10.11 14.97 -10.32
CA PHE A 59 10.95 16.14 -10.08
C PHE A 59 11.91 16.42 -11.24
N ASP A 60 12.28 15.37 -11.98
CA ASP A 60 13.08 15.48 -13.20
C ASP A 60 12.37 14.82 -14.39
N LYS A 61 12.26 15.56 -15.49
CA LYS A 61 11.65 15.10 -16.75
C LYS A 61 12.47 14.01 -17.43
N SER A 62 13.78 13.94 -17.17
CA SER A 62 14.65 12.88 -17.71
C SER A 62 14.24 11.49 -17.23
N MET A 63 13.67 11.42 -16.01
CA MET A 63 13.26 10.18 -15.33
C MET A 63 11.87 9.67 -15.76
N ILE A 64 11.12 10.42 -16.58
CA ILE A 64 9.76 10.03 -17.03
C ILE A 64 9.77 8.62 -17.65
N LYS A 65 10.74 8.34 -18.52
CA LYS A 65 10.85 7.04 -19.19
C LYS A 65 11.17 5.89 -18.24
N GLU A 66 11.97 6.14 -17.20
CA GLU A 66 12.30 5.12 -16.20
C GLU A 66 11.11 4.87 -15.28
N ILE A 67 10.40 5.92 -14.89
CA ILE A 67 9.16 5.84 -14.09
C ILE A 67 8.08 5.08 -14.86
N GLU A 68 7.88 5.38 -16.15
CA GLU A 68 6.95 4.64 -17.00
C GLU A 68 7.27 3.15 -17.04
N LYS A 69 8.53 2.78 -17.26
CA LYS A 69 8.97 1.38 -17.23
C LYS A 69 8.70 0.72 -15.87
N GLY A 70 9.01 1.41 -14.77
CA GLY A 70 8.72 0.93 -13.42
C GLY A 70 7.23 0.68 -13.21
N LEU A 71 6.38 1.61 -13.66
CA LEU A 71 4.93 1.47 -13.56
C LEU A 71 4.39 0.30 -14.40
N TYR A 72 4.89 0.11 -15.62
CA TYR A 72 4.53 -1.05 -16.45
C TYR A 72 4.91 -2.39 -15.81
N ASN A 73 6.08 -2.47 -15.17
CA ASN A 73 6.52 -3.68 -14.47
C ASN A 73 5.58 -4.06 -13.30
N HIS A 74 4.87 -3.09 -12.73
CA HIS A 74 3.89 -3.29 -11.67
C HIS A 74 2.44 -3.34 -12.17
N GLU A 75 2.25 -3.61 -13.48
CA GLU A 75 0.93 -3.77 -14.13
C GLU A 75 0.06 -2.51 -14.06
N PHE A 76 0.66 -1.32 -13.95
CA PHE A 76 -0.04 -0.04 -14.08
C PHE A 76 0.05 0.47 -15.51
N THR A 77 -1.00 1.16 -15.96
CA THR A 77 -1.05 1.82 -17.27
C THR A 77 -0.81 3.33 -17.11
N PRO A 78 0.46 3.80 -17.25
CA PRO A 78 0.76 5.22 -17.21
C PRO A 78 0.26 5.92 -18.49
N ASN A 79 -0.29 7.12 -18.31
CA ASN A 79 -0.69 8.03 -19.37
C ASN A 79 0.07 9.35 -19.18
N THR A 80 0.99 9.63 -20.10
CA THR A 80 1.93 10.74 -19.99
C THR A 80 1.30 12.02 -20.53
N LEU A 81 1.13 13.01 -19.65
CA LEU A 81 0.67 14.36 -19.96
C LEU A 81 1.87 15.33 -19.89
N GLY A 82 2.81 15.18 -20.83
CA GLY A 82 3.98 16.03 -20.96
C GLY A 82 4.93 15.95 -19.76
N ALA A 83 4.66 16.74 -18.72
CA ALA A 83 5.47 16.81 -17.48
C ALA A 83 4.90 15.99 -16.31
N ALA A 84 3.69 15.44 -16.42
CA ALA A 84 3.09 14.61 -15.39
C ALA A 84 2.61 13.27 -15.96
N ILE A 85 2.59 12.23 -15.14
CA ILE A 85 2.14 10.88 -15.50
C ILE A 85 0.85 10.61 -14.75
N ARG A 86 -0.24 10.36 -15.48
CA ARG A 86 -1.53 9.98 -14.94
C ARG A 86 -1.67 8.46 -14.97
N ILE A 87 -1.99 7.85 -13.84
CA ILE A 87 -2.26 6.42 -13.75
C ILE A 87 -3.76 6.27 -13.53
N ASN A 88 -4.43 5.63 -14.50
CA ASN A 88 -5.83 5.29 -14.34
C ASN A 88 -5.93 3.86 -13.81
N MET A 89 -6.53 3.70 -12.63
CA MET A 89 -6.84 2.38 -12.12
C MET A 89 -8.23 1.99 -12.59
N PRO A 90 -8.38 0.92 -13.40
CA PRO A 90 -9.69 0.44 -13.75
C PRO A 90 -10.45 0.01 -12.48
N PRO A 91 -11.78 0.16 -12.45
CA PRO A 91 -12.57 -0.32 -11.33
C PRO A 91 -12.33 -1.83 -11.17
N PRO A 92 -12.19 -2.34 -9.93
CA PRO A 92 -12.05 -3.77 -9.71
C PRO A 92 -13.27 -4.51 -10.27
N THR A 93 -13.02 -5.58 -11.02
CA THR A 93 -14.05 -6.50 -11.52
C THR A 93 -14.85 -7.09 -10.36
N GLU A 94 -16.06 -7.60 -10.62
CA GLU A 94 -16.88 -8.23 -9.57
C GLU A 94 -16.18 -9.39 -8.85
N GLU A 95 -15.39 -10.16 -9.58
CA GLU A 95 -14.57 -11.24 -9.03
C GLU A 95 -13.53 -10.70 -8.05
N ARG A 96 -12.82 -9.63 -8.44
CA ARG A 96 -11.82 -9.01 -7.56
C ARG A 96 -12.46 -8.34 -6.34
N ARG A 97 -13.66 -7.79 -6.46
CA ARG A 97 -14.43 -7.28 -5.30
C ARG A 97 -14.75 -8.40 -4.31
N LYS A 98 -15.19 -9.57 -4.78
CA LYS A 98 -15.48 -10.72 -3.91
C LYS A 98 -14.23 -11.22 -3.18
N GLU A 99 -13.08 -11.25 -3.86
CA GLU A 99 -11.79 -11.58 -3.23
C GLU A 99 -11.37 -10.57 -2.17
N LEU A 100 -11.51 -9.28 -2.46
CA LEU A 100 -11.20 -8.20 -1.50
C LEU A 100 -12.07 -8.30 -0.25
N VAL A 101 -13.37 -8.58 -0.39
CA VAL A 101 -14.27 -8.77 0.76
C VAL A 101 -13.81 -9.96 1.62
N LYS A 102 -13.45 -11.08 1.01
CA LYS A 102 -12.91 -12.25 1.74
C LYS A 102 -11.60 -11.92 2.45
N GLN A 103 -10.71 -11.17 1.81
CA GLN A 103 -9.44 -10.75 2.42
C GLN A 103 -9.67 -9.84 3.63
N VAL A 104 -10.55 -8.85 3.51
CA VAL A 104 -10.92 -7.95 4.61
C VAL A 104 -11.54 -8.73 5.78
N GLN A 105 -12.43 -9.69 5.50
CA GLN A 105 -13.02 -10.55 6.54
C GLN A 105 -11.95 -11.34 7.28
N LYS A 106 -11.01 -11.97 6.56
CA LYS A 106 -9.90 -12.74 7.14
C LYS A 106 -9.01 -11.88 8.03
N GLU A 107 -8.67 -10.67 7.60
CA GLU A 107 -7.87 -9.74 8.40
C GLU A 107 -8.63 -9.24 9.64
N GLY A 108 -9.92 -8.95 9.51
CA GLY A 108 -10.78 -8.55 10.63
C GLY A 108 -10.92 -9.65 11.69
N GLU A 109 -11.02 -10.92 11.29
CA GLU A 109 -11.00 -12.07 12.20
C GLU A 109 -9.65 -12.22 12.90
N GLY A 110 -8.54 -12.10 12.16
CA GLY A 110 -7.19 -12.12 12.72
C GLY A 110 -7.00 -11.04 13.79
N ALA A 111 -7.50 -9.83 13.54
CA ALA A 111 -7.45 -8.73 14.49
C ALA A 111 -8.30 -9.00 15.75
N LYS A 112 -9.51 -9.55 15.59
CA LYS A 112 -10.35 -9.95 16.72
C LYS A 112 -9.67 -11.01 17.59
N ILE A 113 -9.05 -12.01 16.99
CA ILE A 113 -8.29 -13.06 17.71
C ILE A 113 -7.09 -12.44 18.42
N ALA A 114 -6.32 -11.59 17.74
CA ALA A 114 -5.18 -10.90 18.32
C ALA A 114 -5.59 -10.08 19.55
N VAL A 115 -6.68 -9.31 19.47
CA VAL A 115 -7.20 -8.52 20.59
C VAL A 115 -7.65 -9.40 21.77
N ARG A 116 -8.28 -10.55 21.51
CA ARG A 116 -8.66 -11.52 22.57
C ARG A 116 -7.47 -12.22 23.21
N ASN A 117 -6.35 -12.38 22.51
CA ASN A 117 -5.16 -13.07 23.03
C ASN A 117 -4.26 -12.17 23.91
N ILE A 118 -4.37 -10.84 23.81
CA ILE A 118 -3.62 -9.87 24.64
C ILE A 118 -3.68 -10.18 26.15
N PRO A 119 -4.85 -10.47 26.77
CA PRO A 119 -4.90 -10.82 28.19
C PRO A 119 -4.19 -12.12 28.56
N LYS A 120 -4.11 -13.11 27.65
CA LYS A 120 -3.47 -14.41 27.91
C LYS A 120 -1.94 -14.27 28.01
N THR A 121 -1.33 -13.44 27.16
CA THR A 121 0.11 -13.11 27.20
C THR A 121 0.48 -12.30 28.45
N ARG A 122 -0.39 -11.39 28.92
CA ARG A 122 -0.15 -10.65 30.17
C ARG A 122 -0.18 -11.56 31.41
N ARG A 123 -1.11 -12.54 31.43
CA ARG A 123 -1.23 -13.52 32.52
C ARG A 123 -0.09 -14.54 32.55
N SER A 124 0.44 -14.97 31.41
CA SER A 124 1.60 -15.87 31.39
C SER A 124 2.89 -15.16 31.81
N ALA A 125 3.10 -13.90 31.41
CA ALA A 125 4.25 -13.10 31.86
C ALA A 125 4.22 -12.86 33.38
N ALA A 126 3.05 -12.52 33.95
CA ALA A 126 2.90 -12.30 35.39
C ALA A 126 3.17 -13.57 36.25
N LYS A 127 2.91 -14.77 35.70
CA LYS A 127 3.14 -16.04 36.42
C LYS A 127 4.60 -16.48 36.42
N THR A 128 5.41 -16.04 35.45
CA THR A 128 6.85 -16.34 35.40
C THR A 128 7.63 -15.44 36.37
N THR A 129 7.23 -14.18 36.52
CA THR A 129 7.87 -13.24 37.47
C THR A 129 7.54 -13.54 38.93
N SER A 130 6.44 -14.23 39.23
CA SER A 130 6.07 -14.64 40.60
C SER A 130 6.68 -15.98 41.04
N ARG A 131 7.67 -16.50 40.31
CA ARG A 131 8.33 -17.81 40.56
C ARG A 131 9.85 -17.72 40.76
N SER A 132 10.38 -16.51 40.93
CA SER A 132 11.75 -16.23 41.37
C SER A 132 11.70 -15.56 42.73
#